data_AF-A0A2M7R1X9-F1
#
_entry.id   AF-A0A2M7R1X9-F1
#
_cell.length_a   1.000
_cell.length_b   1.000
_cell.length_c   1.000
_cell.angle_alpha   90.00
_cell.angle_beta   90.00
_cell.angle_gamma   90.00
#
_symmetry.space_group_name_H-M   'P 1'
#
loop_
_entity.id
_entity.type
_entity.pdbx_description
1 polymer ?
#
loop_
_entity_poly.entity_id
_entity_poly.type
_entity_poly.pdbx_seq_one_letter_code
_entity_poly.pdbx_strand_id
1 'polypeptide(L)' 'MPMRKILILAFLFIFPAISYSQPSIVFDTENYDFGTVAQSDTIEHSFDFTNTGNEELVIEKLVPS' A
#
# COMPACT_ATOMS: atom_id res chain seq x y z
N MET A 1 -18.03 6.64 43.47
CA MET A 1 -17.39 6.57 42.13
C MET A 1 -17.82 7.82 41.35
N PRO A 2 -17.05 8.39 40.41
CA PRO A 2 -15.62 8.68 40.44
C PRO A 2 -15.25 9.90 39.54
N MET A 3 -15.16 11.15 40.01
CA MET A 3 -14.72 12.24 39.10
C MET A 3 -13.31 12.00 38.51
N ARG A 4 -12.43 11.36 39.29
CA ARG A 4 -11.11 10.91 38.81
C ARG A 4 -11.18 9.75 37.82
N LYS A 5 -12.13 8.81 37.96
CA LYS A 5 -12.30 7.73 36.97
C LYS A 5 -13.10 8.18 35.74
N ILE A 6 -13.93 9.23 35.82
CA ILE A 6 -14.64 9.85 34.68
C ILE A 6 -13.65 10.58 33.76
N LEU A 7 -12.70 11.33 34.34
CA LEU A 7 -11.62 11.95 33.57
C LEU A 7 -10.70 10.91 32.91
N ILE A 8 -10.40 9.80 33.61
CA ILE A 8 -9.64 8.68 33.05
C ILE A 8 -10.44 7.98 31.93
N LEU A 9 -11.76 7.78 32.10
CA LEU A 9 -12.61 7.17 31.08
C LEU A 9 -12.71 8.05 29.82
N ALA A 10 -12.86 9.37 29.99
CA ALA A 10 -12.86 10.32 28.87
C ALA A 10 -11.51 10.35 28.14
N PHE A 11 -10.39 10.29 28.87
CA PHE A 11 -9.05 10.21 28.27
C PHE A 11 -8.84 8.89 27.52
N LEU A 12 -9.41 7.77 28.00
CA LEU A 12 -9.34 6.45 27.33
C LEU A 12 -10.11 6.38 26.01
N PHE A 13 -11.10 7.25 25.81
CA PHE A 13 -11.90 7.32 24.57
C PHE A 13 -11.32 8.29 23.52
N ILE A 14 -10.34 9.12 23.88
CA ILE A 14 -9.67 10.10 22.97
C ILE A 14 -8.27 9.60 22.54
N PHE A 15 -7.80 8.50 23.13
CA PHE A 15 -6.45 7.96 23.00
C PHE A 15 -6.62 6.48 22.57
N PRO A 16 -6.40 6.03 21.32
CA PRO A 16 -5.69 6.71 20.23
C PRO A 16 -6.22 6.41 18.80
N ALA A 17 -6.33 7.43 17.95
CA ALA A 17 -6.29 7.21 16.50
C ALA A 17 -4.82 7.03 16.09
N ILE A 18 -4.22 5.88 16.44
CA ILE A 18 -2.91 5.52 15.87
C ILE A 18 -3.18 5.13 14.43
N SER A 19 -2.97 6.08 13.52
CA SER A 19 -2.80 5.74 12.12
C SER A 19 -1.52 4.91 12.02
N TYR A 20 -1.68 3.60 11.81
CA TYR A 20 -0.55 2.74 11.51
C TYR A 20 0.05 3.20 10.20
N SER A 21 1.32 3.55 10.25
CA SER A 21 2.09 3.90 9.07
C SER A 21 2.55 2.58 8.43
N GLN A 22 2.35 2.43 7.12
CA GLN A 22 2.75 1.24 6.38
C GLN A 22 3.02 1.59 4.91
N PRO A 23 3.95 0.89 4.24
CA PRO A 23 4.09 0.99 2.80
C PRO A 23 2.83 0.43 2.10
N SER A 24 2.49 1.00 0.95
CA SER A 24 1.36 0.56 0.14
C SER A 24 1.67 0.79 -1.32
N ILE A 25 1.64 -0.27 -2.13
CA ILE A 25 1.92 -0.21 -3.56
C ILE A 25 0.60 -0.18 -4.33
N VAL A 26 0.47 0.72 -5.29
CA VAL A 26 -0.66 0.79 -6.24
C VAL A 26 -0.09 0.85 -7.64
N PHE A 27 -0.47 -0.13 -8.48
CA PHE A 27 -0.09 -0.17 -9.88
C PHE A 27 -1.08 0.62 -10.73
N ASP A 28 -0.59 1.31 -11.75
CA ASP A 28 -1.44 2.00 -12.72
C ASP A 28 -2.21 0.98 -13.57
N THR A 29 -1.62 -0.20 -13.80
CA THR A 29 -2.25 -1.33 -14.48
C THR A 29 -1.64 -2.62 -13.95
N GLU A 30 -2.48 -3.60 -13.62
CA GLU A 30 -2.00 -4.88 -13.07
C GLU A 30 -1.77 -5.96 -14.13
N ASN A 31 -2.32 -5.77 -15.34
CA ASN A 31 -2.26 -6.75 -16.42
C ASN A 31 -2.07 -6.06 -17.76
N TYR A 32 -1.20 -6.62 -18.61
CA TYR A 32 -1.01 -6.15 -19.97
C TYR A 32 -1.17 -7.32 -20.95
N ASP A 33 -2.07 -7.17 -21.93
CA ASP A 33 -2.22 -8.11 -23.03
C ASP A 33 -1.41 -7.62 -24.22
N PHE A 34 -0.36 -8.36 -24.55
CA PHE A 34 0.47 -8.08 -25.73
C PHE A 34 -0.25 -8.37 -27.05
N GLY A 35 -1.38 -9.08 -27.02
CA GLY A 35 -2.19 -9.40 -28.18
C GLY A 35 -1.45 -10.31 -29.16
N THR A 36 -1.60 -10.02 -30.45
CA THR A 36 -0.92 -10.75 -31.52
C THR A 36 0.46 -10.16 -31.77
N VAL A 37 1.50 -10.95 -31.50
CA VAL A 37 2.90 -10.55 -31.66
C VAL A 37 3.53 -11.33 -32.81
N ALA A 38 4.27 -10.66 -33.70
CA ALA A 38 4.96 -11.34 -34.79
C ALA A 38 6.16 -12.14 -34.28
N GLN A 39 6.45 -13.27 -34.93
CA GLN A 39 7.56 -14.15 -34.59
C GLN A 39 8.90 -13.51 -35.01
N SER A 40 9.35 -12.49 -34.27
CA SER A 40 10.67 -11.82 -34.27
C SER A 40 10.61 -10.49 -33.51
N ASP A 41 9.42 -10.00 -33.14
CA ASP A 41 9.28 -8.73 -32.45
C ASP A 41 9.76 -8.86 -30.99
N THR A 42 10.60 -7.91 -30.58
CA THR A 42 10.88 -7.66 -29.16
C THR A 42 9.99 -6.53 -28.72
N ILE A 43 9.10 -6.83 -27.78
CA ILE A 43 8.12 -5.92 -27.22
C ILE A 43 8.38 -5.81 -25.73
N GLU A 44 8.36 -4.58 -25.24
CA GLU A 44 8.60 -4.27 -23.84
C GLU A 44 7.38 -3.53 -23.31
N HIS A 45 7.00 -3.83 -22.07
CA HIS A 45 6.01 -3.09 -21.33
C HIS A 45 6.55 -2.80 -19.93
N SER A 46 6.34 -1.58 -19.46
CA SER A 46 6.71 -1.15 -18.11
C SER A 46 5.45 -1.01 -17.27
N PHE A 47 5.48 -1.58 -16.06
CA PHE A 47 4.42 -1.43 -15.08
C PHE A 47 4.80 -0.32 -14.11
N ASP A 48 4.15 0.83 -14.26
CA ASP A 48 4.31 1.95 -13.33
C ASP A 48 3.49 1.71 -12.06
N PHE A 49 4.06 2.09 -10.93
CA PHE A 49 3.40 2.04 -9.63
C PHE A 49 3.80 3.21 -8.75
N THR A 50 2.92 3.51 -7.79
CA THR A 50 3.14 4.53 -6.78
C THR A 50 3.11 3.92 -5.39
N ASN A 51 4.07 4.29 -4.54
CA ASN A 51 3.95 4.07 -3.10
C ASN A 51 2.95 5.09 -2.53
N THR A 52 1.72 4.66 -2.28
CA THR A 52 0.66 5.47 -1.67
C THR A 52 0.65 5.38 -0.14
N GLY A 53 1.57 4.57 0.41
CA GLY A 53 1.80 4.46 1.84
C GLY A 53 2.51 5.69 2.40
N ASN A 54 2.61 5.71 3.72
CA ASN A 54 3.27 6.75 4.49
C ASN A 54 4.61 6.28 5.09
N GLU A 55 5.14 5.16 4.60
CA GLU A 55 6.48 4.66 4.88
C GLU A 55 7.21 4.26 3.60
N GLU A 56 8.52 4.02 3.70
CA GLU A 56 9.35 3.55 2.60
C GLU A 56 8.91 2.15 2.13
N LEU A 57 8.72 2.01 0.81
CA LEU A 57 8.39 0.74 0.16
C LEU A 57 9.68 0.11 -0.38
N VAL A 58 10.15 -0.97 0.26
CA VAL A 58 11.30 -1.76 -0.19
C VAL A 58 10.81 -2.99 -0.94
N ILE A 59 11.23 -3.15 -2.19
CA ILE A 59 10.90 -4.33 -3.01
C ILE A 59 11.95 -5.42 -2.76
N GLU A 60 11.60 -6.43 -1.97
CA GLU A 60 12.52 -7.52 -1.61
C GLU A 60 12.62 -8.63 -2.66
N LYS A 61 11.52 -8.89 -3.39
CA LYS A 61 11.43 -9.99 -4.36
C LYS A 61 10.41 -9.68 -5.44
N LEU A 62 10.74 -10.02 -6.69
CA LEU A 62 9.84 -10.02 -7.83
C LEU A 62 9.75 -11.43 -8.41
N VAL A 63 8.54 -11.93 -8.64
CA VAL A 63 8.30 -13.27 -9.21
C VAL A 63 7.37 -13.10 -10.40
N PRO A 64 7.80 -13.49 -11.62
CA PRO A 64 6.89 -13.57 -12.75
C PRO A 64 5.86 -14.69 -12.52
N SER A 65 4.59 -14.39 -12.75
CA SER A 65 3.47 -15.35 -12.71
C SER A 65 3.35 -16.13 -14.01
#